data_AF-A0A8S3KEW5-F1
#
_entry.id   AF-A0A8S3KEW5-F1
#
_cell.length_a   1.000
_cell.length_b   1.000
_cell.length_c   1.000
_cell.angle_alpha   90.00
_cell.angle_beta   90.00
_cell.angle_gamma   90.00
#
_symmetry.space_group_name_H-M   'P 1'
#
loop_
_entity.id
_entity.type
_entity.pdbx_description
1 polymer ?
#
loop_
_entity_poly.entity_id
_entity_poly.type
_entity_poly.pdbx_seq_one_letter_code
_entity_poly.pdbx_strand_id
1 'polypeptide(L)'
;AGNGLNQLNGPTDVLIDKETDSLIICDAEKERVVRWSRRSGTTQGEVLIDDVDCWGLAMDERRYLYVSDYMKGEVRRYRLGEKNGTLVAGGNGNGGGLNQLNVPEYLFVDRDHSV
;
A
#
# COMPACT_ATOMS: atom_id res chain seq x y z
N ALA A 1 9.25 15.78 11.35
CA ALA A 1 8.32 14.63 11.25
C ALA A 1 7.67 14.38 12.61
N GLY A 2 6.44 13.90 12.65
CA GLY A 2 5.76 13.54 13.90
C GLY A 2 4.97 12.23 13.75
N ASN A 3 4.42 11.73 14.85
CA ASN A 3 3.79 10.39 14.92
C ASN A 3 2.26 10.44 14.79
N GLY A 4 1.69 11.63 14.54
CA GLY A 4 0.24 11.81 14.42
C GLY A 4 -0.34 11.17 13.16
N LEU A 5 -1.62 10.80 13.20
CA LEU A 5 -2.38 10.36 12.02
C LEU A 5 -2.74 11.52 11.08
N ASN A 6 -2.47 12.75 11.49
CA ASN A 6 -2.54 13.97 10.70
C ASN A 6 -1.18 14.39 10.12
N GLN A 7 -0.18 13.51 10.16
CA GLN A 7 1.18 13.75 9.69
C GLN A 7 1.66 12.55 8.88
N LEU A 8 2.43 12.83 7.82
CA LEU A 8 3.13 11.83 7.01
C LEU A 8 4.65 12.00 7.20
N ASN A 9 5.41 10.94 6.96
CA ASN A 9 6.86 10.91 6.91
C ASN A 9 7.31 10.06 5.72
N GLY A 10 8.03 10.68 4.78
CA GLY A 10 8.50 10.00 3.56
C GLY A 10 7.40 9.27 2.78
N PRO A 11 6.27 9.91 2.42
CA PRO A 11 5.29 9.23 1.59
C PRO A 11 5.86 8.98 0.19
N THR A 12 5.72 7.76 -0.31
CA THR A 12 6.31 7.32 -1.60
C THR A 12 5.29 7.20 -2.71
N ASP A 13 4.03 6.88 -2.39
CA ASP A 13 2.95 6.74 -3.36
C ASP A 13 1.58 7.12 -2.77
N VAL A 14 0.64 7.51 -3.64
CA VAL A 14 -0.72 7.89 -3.29
C VAL A 14 -1.69 7.55 -4.41
N LEU A 15 -2.85 7.01 -4.04
CA LEU A 15 -3.96 6.79 -4.96
C LEU A 15 -5.28 7.35 -4.42
N ILE A 16 -6.25 7.51 -5.32
CA ILE A 16 -7.60 7.97 -4.99
C ILE A 16 -8.54 6.78 -4.90
N ASP A 17 -9.11 6.56 -3.73
CA ASP A 17 -10.30 5.72 -3.57
C ASP A 17 -11.56 6.56 -3.85
N LYS A 18 -12.09 6.43 -5.07
CA LYS A 18 -13.28 7.18 -5.51
C LYS A 18 -14.54 6.78 -4.75
N GLU A 19 -14.62 5.54 -4.28
CA GLU A 19 -15.81 5.01 -3.59
C GLU A 19 -15.97 5.64 -2.19
N THR A 20 -14.87 5.80 -1.47
CA THR A 20 -14.89 6.44 -0.15
C THR A 20 -14.59 7.94 -0.19
N ASP A 21 -14.22 8.47 -1.35
CA ASP A 21 -13.72 9.84 -1.53
C ASP A 21 -12.51 10.13 -0.63
N SER A 22 -11.50 9.25 -0.71
CA SER A 22 -10.31 9.29 0.15
C SER A 22 -9.01 9.16 -0.65
N LEU A 23 -7.92 9.65 -0.07
CA LEU A 23 -6.56 9.31 -0.46
C LEU A 23 -6.14 8.05 0.30
N ILE A 24 -5.46 7.13 -0.37
CA ILE A 24 -4.70 6.04 0.27
C ILE A 24 -3.23 6.31 -0.04
N ILE A 25 -2.44 6.43 1.03
CA ILE A 25 -1.09 6.97 0.97
C ILE A 25 -0.16 5.94 1.60
N CYS A 26 0.91 5.59 0.88
CA CYS A 26 2.02 4.87 1.46
C CYS A 26 2.86 5.86 2.26
N ASP A 27 2.93 5.67 3.58
CA ASP A 27 3.65 6.50 4.54
C ASP A 27 4.91 5.73 4.96
N ALA A 28 5.87 5.60 4.04
CA ALA A 28 6.91 4.57 4.07
C ALA A 28 7.83 4.66 5.30
N GLU A 29 8.25 5.87 5.69
CA GLU A 29 9.08 6.07 6.90
C GLU A 29 8.28 5.93 8.21
N LYS A 30 6.97 5.62 8.11
CA LYS A 30 6.12 5.18 9.21
C LYS A 30 5.71 3.71 9.09
N GLU A 31 6.25 2.98 8.12
CA GLU A 31 6.00 1.56 7.89
C GLU A 31 4.50 1.24 7.82
N ARG A 32 3.73 2.12 7.17
CA ARG A 32 2.26 2.01 7.13
C ARG A 32 1.65 2.56 5.85
N VAL A 33 0.45 2.08 5.55
CA VAL A 33 -0.45 2.67 4.56
C VAL A 33 -1.62 3.32 5.31
N VAL A 34 -1.89 4.58 5.02
CA VAL A 34 -2.96 5.35 5.67
C VAL A 34 -4.04 5.77 4.69
N ARG A 35 -5.27 5.93 5.18
CA ARG A 35 -6.39 6.53 4.43
C ARG A 35 -6.74 7.89 5.00
N TRP A 36 -6.79 8.90 4.14
CA TRP A 36 -7.17 10.27 4.49
C TRP A 36 -8.42 10.65 3.69
N SER A 37 -9.54 10.88 4.39
CA SER A 37 -10.79 11.33 3.76
C SER A 37 -10.62 12.73 3.17
N ARG A 38 -11.12 12.94 1.94
CA ARG A 38 -11.14 14.26 1.28
C ARG A 38 -12.37 15.08 1.67
N ARG A 39 -13.31 14.48 2.40
CA ARG A 39 -14.52 15.14 2.90
C ARG A 39 -14.17 16.15 3.98
N SER A 40 -14.89 17.26 4.00
CA SER A 40 -14.74 18.30 5.01
C SER A 40 -15.01 17.78 6.42
N GLY A 41 -14.20 18.20 7.40
CA GLY A 41 -14.38 17.86 8.82
C GLY A 41 -13.53 16.70 9.32
N THR A 42 -12.81 16.00 8.44
CA THR A 42 -11.82 14.99 8.84
C THR A 42 -10.50 15.66 9.22
N THR A 43 -10.03 15.43 10.44
CA THR A 43 -8.81 16.10 10.99
C THR A 43 -7.60 15.17 11.09
N GLN A 44 -7.78 13.87 10.85
CA GLN A 44 -6.73 12.86 10.88
C GLN A 44 -7.07 11.71 9.93
N GLY A 45 -6.06 10.98 9.48
CA GLY A 45 -6.21 9.73 8.77
C GLY A 45 -6.48 8.54 9.68
N GLU A 46 -6.56 7.37 9.05
CA GLU A 46 -6.61 6.06 9.69
C GLU A 46 -5.51 5.16 9.10
N VAL A 47 -5.01 4.21 9.89
CA VAL A 47 -4.07 3.19 9.39
C VAL A 47 -4.89 2.07 8.75
N LEU A 48 -4.59 1.76 7.49
CA LEU A 48 -5.17 0.61 6.79
C LEU A 48 -4.30 -0.63 6.95
N ILE A 49 -2.97 -0.45 6.83
CA ILE A 49 -1.96 -1.49 6.91
C ILE A 49 -0.80 -0.94 7.73
N ASP A 50 -0.31 -1.71 8.68
CA ASP A 50 0.91 -1.46 9.47
C ASP A 50 1.97 -2.52 9.15
N ASP A 51 3.20 -2.31 9.66
CA ASP A 51 4.34 -3.23 9.47
C ASP A 51 4.64 -3.54 8.00
N VAL A 52 4.61 -2.49 7.18
CA VAL A 52 4.86 -2.58 5.74
C VAL A 52 5.84 -1.51 5.29
N ASP A 53 6.96 -1.94 4.74
CA ASP A 53 7.91 -1.08 4.03
C ASP A 53 7.37 -0.78 2.63
N CYS A 54 6.23 -0.08 2.58
CA CYS A 54 5.53 0.14 1.33
C CYS A 54 6.33 1.06 0.40
N TRP A 55 6.25 0.81 -0.91
CA TRP A 55 6.79 1.73 -1.92
C TRP A 55 5.77 2.11 -2.98
N GLY A 56 5.10 1.13 -3.58
CA GLY A 56 4.09 1.33 -4.59
C GLY A 56 2.73 0.81 -4.14
N LEU A 57 1.68 1.50 -4.58
CA LEU A 57 0.29 1.17 -4.35
C LEU A 57 -0.45 1.01 -5.67
N ALA A 58 -1.31 0.00 -5.75
CA ALA A 58 -2.29 -0.12 -6.81
C ALA A 58 -3.63 -0.60 -6.26
N MET A 59 -4.73 -0.24 -6.90
CA MET A 59 -6.06 -0.73 -6.52
C MET A 59 -6.82 -1.18 -7.74
N ASP A 60 -7.45 -2.35 -7.63
CA ASP A 60 -8.29 -2.90 -8.70
C ASP A 60 -9.76 -2.44 -8.57
N GLU A 61 -10.57 -2.77 -9.58
CA GLU A 61 -12.00 -2.42 -9.61
C GLU A 61 -12.82 -3.13 -8.51
N ARG A 62 -12.29 -4.19 -7.91
CA ARG A 62 -12.90 -4.91 -6.77
C ARG A 62 -12.45 -4.36 -5.43
N ARG A 63 -11.65 -3.28 -5.44
CA ARG A 63 -11.10 -2.59 -4.27
C ARG A 63 -10.15 -3.45 -3.43
N TYR A 64 -9.43 -4.35 -4.09
CA TYR A 64 -8.23 -4.92 -3.51
C TYR A 64 -7.09 -3.92 -3.64
N LEU A 65 -6.44 -3.63 -2.51
CA LEU A 65 -5.23 -2.82 -2.45
C LEU A 65 -4.03 -3.73 -2.59
N TYR A 66 -3.15 -3.40 -3.52
CA TYR A 66 -1.88 -4.07 -3.74
C TYR A 66 -0.77 -3.15 -3.25
N VAL A 67 0.16 -3.73 -2.49
CA VAL A 67 1.27 -3.01 -1.87
C VAL A 67 2.54 -3.79 -2.15
N SER A 68 3.55 -3.10 -2.67
CA SER A 68 4.91 -3.63 -2.75
C SER A 68 5.62 -3.32 -1.43
N ASP A 69 6.11 -4.37 -0.78
CA ASP A 69 6.99 -4.25 0.39
C ASP A 69 8.43 -4.42 -0.11
N TYR A 70 9.15 -3.29 -0.22
CA TYR A 70 10.43 -3.26 -0.91
C TYR A 70 11.54 -3.95 -0.10
N MET A 71 11.44 -3.92 1.23
CA MET A 71 12.41 -4.57 2.12
C MET A 71 12.21 -6.08 2.13
N LYS A 72 10.96 -6.57 2.15
CA LYS A 72 10.64 -8.00 2.14
C LYS A 72 10.72 -8.63 0.74
N GLY A 73 10.78 -7.83 -0.33
CA GLY A 73 10.84 -8.34 -1.69
C GLY A 73 9.55 -9.07 -2.08
N GLU A 74 8.40 -8.49 -1.71
CA GLU A 74 7.09 -9.10 -1.93
C GLU A 74 6.04 -8.10 -2.38
N VAL A 75 4.99 -8.62 -3.01
CA VAL A 75 3.76 -7.88 -3.28
C VAL A 75 2.63 -8.61 -2.59
N ARG A 76 1.87 -7.86 -1.78
CA ARG A 76 0.68 -8.36 -1.09
C ARG A 76 -0.57 -7.67 -1.57
N ARG A 77 -1.66 -8.43 -1.59
CA ARG A 77 -3.02 -7.98 -1.89
C ARG A 77 -3.86 -8.01 -0.62
N TYR A 78 -4.52 -6.91 -0.32
CA TYR A 78 -5.36 -6.72 0.85
C TYR A 78 -6.78 -6.41 0.41
N ARG A 79 -7.77 -7.09 0.97
CA ARG A 79 -9.12 -6.53 0.97
C ARG A 79 -9.12 -5.35 1.94
N LEU A 80 -9.71 -4.21 1.58
CA LEU A 80 -9.78 -3.06 2.51
C LEU A 80 -10.39 -3.48 3.86
N GLY A 81 -9.65 -3.27 4.95
CA GLY A 81 -10.00 -3.68 6.32
C GLY A 81 -9.44 -5.04 6.76
N GLU A 82 -8.82 -5.80 5.85
CA GLU A 82 -8.06 -7.00 6.17
C GLU A 82 -6.68 -6.63 6.70
N LYS A 83 -6.25 -7.25 7.81
CA LYS A 83 -4.93 -7.01 8.41
C LYS A 83 -3.81 -7.82 7.74
N ASN A 84 -4.13 -9.04 7.34
CA ASN A 84 -3.16 -9.97 6.79
C ASN A 84 -3.34 -10.05 5.26
N GLY A 85 -2.49 -9.36 4.51
CA GLY A 85 -2.54 -9.41 3.05
C GLY A 85 -2.16 -10.78 2.50
N THR A 86 -2.78 -11.17 1.38
CA THR A 86 -2.42 -12.35 0.60
C THR A 86 -1.14 -12.07 -0.19
N LEU A 87 -0.10 -12.90 -0.04
CA LEU A 87 1.09 -12.85 -0.89
C LEU A 87 0.70 -13.20 -2.34
N VAL A 88 0.99 -12.32 -3.30
CA VAL A 88 0.67 -12.54 -4.72
C VAL A 88 1.90 -12.67 -5.60
N ALA A 89 3.04 -12.11 -5.20
CA ALA A 89 4.32 -12.27 -5.88
C ALA A 89 5.49 -12.10 -4.90
N GLY A 90 6.63 -12.75 -5.16
CA GLY A 90 7.82 -12.67 -4.33
C GLY A 90 7.70 -13.45 -3.01
N GLY A 91 8.20 -12.87 -1.92
CA GLY A 91 8.13 -13.45 -0.56
C GLY A 91 9.20 -14.51 -0.26
N ASN A 92 10.18 -14.69 -1.14
CA ASN A 92 11.32 -15.61 -0.96
C ASN A 92 12.64 -14.84 -0.78
N GLY A 93 12.55 -13.64 -0.22
CA GLY A 93 13.66 -12.69 -0.07
C GLY A 93 14.05 -11.99 -1.36
N ASN A 94 14.85 -10.93 -1.22
CA ASN A 94 15.35 -10.14 -2.34
C ASN A 94 16.30 -10.95 -3.23
N GLY A 95 16.03 -10.97 -4.54
CA GLY A 95 16.88 -11.69 -5.48
C GLY A 95 16.32 -11.78 -6.89
N GLY A 96 17.04 -12.50 -7.75
CA GLY A 96 16.70 -12.70 -9.17
C GLY A 96 16.13 -14.09 -9.50
N GLY A 97 15.76 -14.88 -8.49
CA GLY A 97 15.07 -16.15 -8.70
C GLY A 97 13.65 -15.96 -9.27
N LEU A 98 13.09 -17.01 -9.89
CA LEU A 98 11.76 -16.94 -10.54
C LEU A 98 10.61 -16.58 -9.59
N ASN A 99 10.80 -16.77 -8.29
CA ASN A 99 9.85 -16.49 -7.22
C ASN A 99 10.37 -15.42 -6.23
N GLN A 100 11.37 -14.64 -6.62
CA GLN A 100 11.95 -13.54 -5.85
C GLN A 100 11.68 -12.21 -6.57
N LEU A 101 11.48 -11.15 -5.78
CA LEU A 101 11.48 -9.79 -6.27
C LEU A 101 12.62 -9.07 -5.58
N ASN A 102 13.31 -8.17 -6.27
CA ASN A 102 14.38 -7.37 -5.68
C ASN A 102 13.95 -5.92 -5.65
N VAL A 103 13.60 -5.42 -4.45
CA VAL A 103 13.13 -4.03 -4.25
C VAL A 103 11.97 -3.70 -5.20
N PRO A 104 10.82 -4.40 -5.10
CA PRO A 104 9.65 -4.04 -5.89
C PRO A 104 9.18 -2.63 -5.53
N GLU A 105 9.11 -1.75 -6.52
CA GLU A 105 8.69 -0.36 -6.34
C GLU A 105 7.28 -0.16 -6.92
N TYR A 106 7.18 0.29 -8.16
CA TYR A 106 5.91 0.63 -8.80
C TYR A 106 5.07 -0.60 -9.13
N LEU A 107 3.77 -0.49 -8.89
CA LEU A 107 2.77 -1.51 -9.23
C LEU A 107 1.74 -0.92 -10.19
N PHE A 108 1.24 -1.77 -11.08
CA PHE A 108 0.07 -1.50 -11.90
C PHE A 108 -0.79 -2.75 -11.93
N VAL A 109 -2.10 -2.60 -11.77
CA VAL A 109 -3.06 -3.69 -11.88
C VAL A 109 -3.89 -3.46 -13.13
N ASP A 110 -3.89 -4.43 -14.03
CA ASP A 110 -4.70 -4.34 -15.24
C ASP A 110 -6.18 -4.61 -14.97
N ARG A 111 -7.02 -4.45 -16.00
CA ARG A 111 -8.47 -4.69 -15.89
C ARG A 111 -8.84 -6.16 -15.69
N ASP A 112 -7.93 -7.07 -16.00
CA ASP A 112 -8.12 -8.51 -15.81
C ASP A 112 -7.64 -8.97 -14.41
N HIS A 113 -7.26 -8.02 -13.55
CA HIS A 113 -6.76 -8.22 -12.19
C HIS A 113 -5.38 -8.89 -12.11
N SER A 114 -4.58 -8.81 -13.18
CA SER A 114 -3.17 -9.21 -13.16
C SER A 114 -2.31 -8.08 -12.62
N VAL A 115 -1.24 -8.45 -11.90
CA VAL A 115 -0.31 -7.54 -11.20
C VAL A 115 1.10 -7.84 -11.64
#